data_AF-A0AAU9WFH8-F1
#
_entry.id   AF-A0AAU9WFH8-F1
#
_cell.length_a   1.000
_cell.length_b   1.000
_cell.length_c   1.000
_cell.angle_alpha   90.00
_cell.angle_beta   90.00
_cell.angle_gamma   90.00
#
_symmetry.space_group_name_H-M   'P 1'
#
loop_
_entity.id
_entity.type
_entity.pdbx_description
1 polymer ?
#
loop_
_entity_poly.entity_id
_entity_poly.type
_entity_poly.pdbx_seq_one_letter_code
_entity_poly.pdbx_strand_id
1 'polypeptide(L)'
;MKSVVVLNTESDSSKAHTLKNFLRGKMQDMPANLRSIIDILAEDLDFKKQFHRSDCVLLIGSHRASSLIQSKQQETEDEFITFDGKFIHDELTENKELVRNKLVMVFLTERKASDWIPNGLDEKRIFDLHNEKIYRGNPALTHLEYTMRRVLGETKLDW
;
A
#
# COMPACT_ATOMS: atom_id res chain seq x y z
N MET A 1 -1.23 17.94 5.07
CA MET A 1 -1.92 16.63 5.04
C MET A 1 -0.91 15.59 4.58
N LYS A 2 -0.86 14.43 5.23
CA LYS A 2 0.06 13.36 4.82
C LYS A 2 -0.45 12.67 3.55
N SER A 3 0.45 12.15 2.73
CA SER A 3 0.11 11.48 1.47
C SER A 3 0.50 10.02 1.51
N VAL A 4 -0.46 9.14 1.23
CA VAL A 4 -0.26 7.69 1.13
C VAL A 4 -0.62 7.27 -0.28
N VAL A 5 0.32 6.65 -0.99
CA VAL A 5 0.03 6.00 -2.28
C VAL A 5 -0.34 4.55 -2.02
N VAL A 6 -1.51 4.14 -2.50
CA VAL A 6 -2.00 2.77 -2.40
C VAL A 6 -1.81 2.06 -3.73
N LEU A 7 -1.01 1.00 -3.73
CA LEU A 7 -0.77 0.16 -4.89
C LEU A 7 -1.61 -1.10 -4.73
N ASN A 8 -2.59 -1.31 -5.60
CA ASN A 8 -3.41 -2.51 -5.64
C ASN A 8 -3.72 -2.85 -7.09
N THR A 9 -3.85 -4.13 -7.40
CA THR A 9 -4.38 -4.56 -8.70
C THR A 9 -5.89 -4.41 -8.74
N GLU A 10 -6.46 -4.52 -9.93
CA GLU A 10 -7.89 -4.49 -10.19
C GLU A 10 -8.62 -5.60 -9.40
N SER A 11 -8.04 -6.80 -9.36
CA SER A 11 -8.57 -7.94 -8.59
C SER A 11 -8.68 -7.66 -7.09
N ASP A 12 -7.87 -6.73 -6.57
CA ASP A 12 -7.78 -6.41 -5.15
C ASP A 12 -8.59 -5.14 -4.80
N SER A 13 -9.17 -4.46 -5.80
CA SER A 13 -9.74 -3.10 -5.70
C SER A 13 -10.81 -2.97 -4.61
N SER A 14 -11.79 -3.88 -4.57
CA SER A 14 -12.88 -3.86 -3.60
C SER A 14 -12.40 -4.00 -2.15
N LYS A 15 -11.47 -4.95 -1.90
CA LYS A 15 -10.89 -5.14 -0.56
C LYS A 15 -9.97 -3.99 -0.18
N ALA A 16 -9.15 -3.50 -1.11
CA ALA A 16 -8.30 -2.34 -0.92
C ALA A 16 -9.13 -1.07 -0.60
N HIS A 17 -10.25 -0.87 -1.29
CA HIS A 17 -11.19 0.22 -1.04
C HIS A 17 -11.77 0.14 0.39
N THR A 18 -12.18 -1.05 0.81
CA THR A 18 -12.67 -1.29 2.18
C THR A 18 -11.59 -0.95 3.22
N LEU A 19 -10.36 -1.41 3.02
CA LEU A 19 -9.23 -1.10 3.91
C LEU A 19 -8.92 0.41 3.94
N LYS A 20 -8.92 1.09 2.78
CA LYS A 20 -8.71 2.54 2.68
C LYS A 20 -9.74 3.32 3.50
N ASN A 21 -11.02 2.97 3.37
CA ASN A 21 -12.08 3.66 4.10
C ASN A 21 -11.98 3.43 5.61
N PHE A 22 -11.65 2.21 6.02
CA PHE A 22 -11.36 1.91 7.42
C PHE A 22 -10.20 2.76 7.97
N LEU A 23 -9.07 2.78 7.25
CA LEU A 23 -7.87 3.53 7.63
C LEU A 23 -8.13 5.04 7.71
N ARG A 24 -8.89 5.61 6.76
CA ARG A 24 -9.33 7.01 6.80
C ARG A 24 -10.19 7.32 8.03
N GLY A 25 -11.11 6.43 8.38
CA GLY A 25 -11.96 6.58 9.57
C GLY A 25 -11.20 6.41 10.89
N LYS A 26 -10.04 5.73 10.87
CA LYS A 26 -9.17 5.52 12.03
C LYS A 26 -8.15 6.63 12.25
N MET A 27 -7.58 7.16 11.17
CA MET A 27 -6.56 8.21 11.23
C MET A 27 -7.17 9.62 11.19
N GLN A 28 -8.31 9.86 11.85
CA GLN A 28 -8.97 11.18 11.87
C GLN A 28 -8.11 12.26 12.53
N ASP A 29 -7.35 11.90 13.57
CA ASP A 29 -6.47 12.84 14.29
C ASP A 29 -5.16 13.13 13.54
N MET A 30 -4.77 12.26 12.60
CA MET A 30 -3.62 12.46 11.70
C MET A 30 -4.07 12.23 10.25
N PRO A 31 -4.79 13.19 9.63
CA PRO A 31 -5.37 12.99 8.32
C PRO A 31 -4.33 12.66 7.25
N ALA A 32 -4.52 11.51 6.61
CA ALA A 32 -3.72 11.03 5.50
C ALA A 32 -4.59 10.84 4.26
N ASN A 33 -4.12 11.34 3.12
CA ASN A 33 -4.77 11.15 1.84
C ASN A 33 -4.29 9.85 1.21
N LEU A 34 -5.09 8.79 1.35
CA LEU A 34 -4.84 7.48 0.73
C LEU A 34 -5.38 7.50 -0.70
N ARG A 35 -4.51 7.60 -1.70
CA ARG A 35 -4.88 7.62 -3.12
C ARG A 35 -4.28 6.43 -3.85
N SER A 36 -5.12 5.71 -4.62
CA SER A 36 -4.63 4.71 -5.58
C SER A 36 -4.12 5.38 -6.85
N ILE A 37 -3.55 4.60 -7.77
CA ILE A 37 -3.15 5.11 -9.10
C ILE A 37 -4.36 5.72 -9.81
N ILE A 38 -5.50 5.03 -9.80
CA ILE A 38 -6.76 5.53 -10.39
C ILE A 38 -7.19 6.87 -9.77
N ASP A 39 -7.16 7.01 -8.44
CA ASP A 39 -7.50 8.28 -7.78
C ASP A 39 -6.58 9.43 -8.22
N ILE A 40 -5.29 9.14 -8.43
CA ILE A 40 -4.29 10.13 -8.87
C ILE A 40 -4.52 10.53 -10.33
N LEU A 41 -4.80 9.55 -11.19
CA LEU A 41 -5.07 9.78 -12.61
C LEU A 41 -6.38 10.56 -12.81
N ALA A 42 -7.42 10.31 -12.02
CA ALA A 42 -8.68 11.04 -12.07
C ALA A 42 -8.53 12.54 -11.71
N GLU A 43 -7.44 12.93 -11.05
CA GLU A 43 -7.08 14.32 -10.76
C GLU A 43 -6.10 14.91 -11.80
N ASP A 44 -5.86 14.23 -12.94
CA ASP A 44 -4.88 14.59 -13.97
C ASP A 44 -3.44 14.76 -13.43
N LEU A 45 -3.09 14.01 -12.38
CA LEU A 45 -1.78 14.10 -11.73
C LEU A 45 -0.82 13.00 -12.22
N ASP A 46 0.46 13.34 -12.27
CA ASP A 46 1.54 12.38 -12.55
C ASP A 46 1.74 11.42 -11.38
N PHE A 47 1.38 10.15 -11.58
CA PHE A 47 1.52 9.07 -10.60
C PHE A 47 2.95 8.94 -10.07
N LYS A 48 3.98 8.91 -10.93
CA LYS A 48 5.37 8.68 -10.50
C LYS A 48 5.85 9.83 -9.62
N LYS A 49 5.48 11.06 -9.99
CA LYS A 49 5.74 12.25 -9.15
C LYS A 49 5.03 12.18 -7.81
N GLN A 50 3.77 11.73 -7.76
CA GLN A 50 3.04 11.55 -6.50
C GLN A 50 3.64 10.43 -5.65
N PHE A 51 4.07 9.33 -6.26
CA PHE A 51 4.71 8.20 -5.60
C PHE A 51 5.98 8.62 -4.85
N HIS A 52 6.91 9.30 -5.51
CA HIS A 52 8.14 9.75 -4.86
C HIS A 52 7.90 10.78 -3.74
N ARG A 53 6.88 11.64 -3.91
CA ARG A 53 6.48 12.67 -2.93
C ARG A 53 5.65 12.13 -1.77
N SER A 54 5.16 10.89 -1.86
CA SER A 54 4.36 10.28 -0.80
C SER A 54 5.15 10.15 0.50
N ASP A 55 4.46 10.27 1.63
CA ASP A 55 5.01 10.01 2.95
C ASP A 55 5.05 8.49 3.25
N CYS A 56 4.13 7.74 2.63
CA CYS A 56 3.99 6.29 2.82
C CYS A 56 3.49 5.63 1.52
N VAL A 57 3.95 4.41 1.28
CA VAL A 57 3.47 3.54 0.21
C VAL A 57 2.82 2.32 0.85
N LEU A 58 1.53 2.12 0.58
CA LEU A 58 0.78 0.94 1.00
C LEU A 58 0.62 0.01 -0.19
N LEU A 59 1.36 -1.10 -0.22
CA LEU A 59 1.24 -2.12 -1.26
C LEU A 59 0.29 -3.24 -0.81
N ILE A 60 -0.78 -3.45 -1.57
CA ILE A 60 -1.65 -4.62 -1.42
C ILE A 60 -0.99 -5.79 -2.14
N GLY A 61 -0.52 -6.74 -1.34
CA GLY A 61 0.08 -7.99 -1.81
C GLY A 61 -0.98 -9.02 -2.19
N SER A 62 -0.79 -9.64 -3.34
CA SER A 62 -1.57 -10.77 -3.83
C SER A 62 -0.74 -11.56 -4.85
N HIS A 63 -1.22 -12.74 -5.26
CA HIS A 63 -0.58 -13.48 -6.37
C HIS A 63 -0.59 -12.67 -7.66
N ARG A 64 -1.65 -11.91 -7.91
CA ARG A 64 -1.80 -11.08 -9.11
C ARG A 64 -0.78 -9.94 -9.09
N ALA A 65 -0.70 -9.20 -7.98
CA ALA A 65 0.29 -8.14 -7.80
C ALA A 65 1.72 -8.70 -7.94
N SER A 66 2.00 -9.84 -7.30
CA SER A 66 3.32 -10.49 -7.35
C SER A 66 3.71 -10.87 -8.78
N SER A 67 2.78 -11.50 -9.52
CA SER A 67 3.01 -11.89 -10.91
C SER A 67 3.31 -10.68 -11.80
N LEU A 68 2.55 -9.60 -11.69
CA LEU A 68 2.78 -8.37 -12.45
C LEU A 68 4.13 -7.71 -12.12
N ILE A 69 4.51 -7.66 -10.84
CA ILE A 69 5.80 -7.10 -10.40
C ILE A 69 6.97 -7.96 -10.91
N GLN A 70 6.91 -9.28 -10.72
CA GLN A 70 7.98 -10.21 -11.11
C GLN A 70 8.15 -10.26 -12.63
N SER A 71 7.06 -10.25 -13.39
CA SER A 71 7.09 -10.23 -14.86
C SER A 71 7.28 -8.83 -15.44
N LYS A 72 7.36 -7.79 -14.61
CA LYS A 72 7.43 -6.37 -15.00
C LYS A 72 6.33 -5.96 -15.98
N GLN A 73 5.14 -6.52 -15.80
CA GLN A 73 3.96 -6.24 -16.61
C GLN A 73 3.09 -5.15 -16.00
N GLN A 74 2.26 -4.54 -16.85
CA GLN A 74 1.31 -3.52 -16.46
C GLN A 74 -0.11 -4.08 -16.50
N GLU A 75 -0.94 -3.59 -15.59
CA GLU A 75 -2.39 -3.71 -15.68
C GLU A 75 -2.96 -2.38 -16.15
N THR A 76 -3.96 -2.44 -17.04
CA THR A 76 -4.57 -1.27 -17.66
C THR A 76 -6.09 -1.36 -17.63
N GLU A 77 -6.74 -0.22 -17.48
CA GLU A 77 -8.19 -0.02 -17.62
C GLU A 77 -8.41 1.18 -18.53
N ASP A 78 -9.22 1.04 -19.58
CA ASP A 78 -9.47 2.09 -20.59
C ASP A 78 -8.20 2.79 -21.10
N GLU A 79 -7.17 2.00 -21.42
CA GLU A 79 -5.83 2.45 -21.86
C GLU A 79 -4.96 3.14 -20.78
N PHE A 80 -5.49 3.37 -19.58
CA PHE A 80 -4.75 3.90 -18.45
C PHE A 80 -4.07 2.80 -17.65
N ILE A 81 -2.81 2.99 -17.26
CA ILE A 81 -2.10 2.05 -16.39
C ILE A 81 -2.64 2.17 -14.97
N THR A 82 -3.28 1.12 -14.47
CA THR A 82 -3.84 1.04 -13.11
C THR A 82 -2.90 0.33 -12.13
N PHE A 83 -1.94 -0.44 -12.64
CA PHE A 83 -0.84 -1.04 -11.87
C PHE A 83 0.42 -1.20 -12.73
N ASP A 84 1.52 -0.52 -12.38
CA ASP A 84 2.78 -0.58 -13.14
C ASP A 84 3.80 -1.50 -12.45
N GLY A 85 3.75 -2.81 -12.75
CA GLY A 85 4.62 -3.80 -12.12
C GLY A 85 6.11 -3.56 -12.38
N LYS A 86 6.47 -3.00 -13.55
CA LYS A 86 7.85 -2.61 -13.85
C LYS A 86 8.32 -1.48 -12.95
N PHE A 87 7.56 -0.39 -12.88
CA PHE A 87 7.90 0.75 -12.03
C PHE A 87 7.99 0.35 -10.55
N ILE A 88 7.01 -0.43 -10.07
CA ILE A 88 7.00 -0.92 -8.68
C ILE A 88 8.22 -1.80 -8.40
N HIS A 89 8.54 -2.73 -9.31
CA HIS A 89 9.72 -3.58 -9.18
C HIS A 89 11.00 -2.74 -9.06
N ASP A 90 11.21 -1.81 -10.00
CA ASP A 90 12.43 -1.03 -10.09
C ASP A 90 12.58 -0.13 -8.84
N GLU A 91 11.52 0.61 -8.46
CA GLU A 91 11.54 1.46 -7.26
C GLU A 91 11.74 0.67 -5.97
N LEU A 92 11.02 -0.44 -5.79
CA LEU A 92 11.07 -1.19 -4.53
C LEU A 92 12.22 -2.21 -4.46
N THR A 93 12.97 -2.42 -5.54
CA THR A 93 14.19 -3.25 -5.53
C THR A 93 15.44 -2.39 -5.42
N GLU A 94 15.48 -1.26 -6.12
CA GLU A 94 16.67 -0.41 -6.20
C GLU A 94 16.71 0.64 -5.07
N ASN A 95 15.56 1.10 -4.58
CA ASN A 95 15.47 2.14 -3.56
C ASN A 95 15.30 1.58 -2.14
N LYS A 96 16.41 1.12 -1.55
CA LYS A 96 16.44 0.58 -0.18
C LYS A 96 15.92 1.57 0.87
N GLU A 97 16.12 2.87 0.65
CA GLU A 97 15.64 3.90 1.58
C GLU A 97 14.11 3.97 1.57
N LEU A 98 13.50 3.95 0.38
CA LEU A 98 12.05 3.93 0.23
C LEU A 98 11.44 2.69 0.90
N VAL A 99 11.99 1.50 0.63
CA VAL A 99 11.53 0.24 1.25
C VAL A 99 11.62 0.31 2.77
N ARG A 100 12.74 0.79 3.31
CA ARG A 100 12.96 0.86 4.76
C ARG A 100 12.08 1.91 5.44
N ASN A 101 11.89 3.07 4.81
CA ASN A 101 11.29 4.22 5.47
C ASN A 101 9.79 4.33 5.20
N LYS A 102 9.34 4.08 3.96
CA LYS A 102 7.99 4.43 3.49
C LYS A 102 7.06 3.25 3.22
N LEU A 103 7.59 2.06 2.95
CA LEU A 103 6.77 0.93 2.51
C LEU A 103 6.09 0.22 3.69
N VAL A 104 4.80 -0.07 3.52
CA VAL A 104 4.00 -1.02 4.32
C VAL A 104 3.30 -1.95 3.32
N MET A 105 3.28 -3.25 3.62
CA MET A 105 2.69 -4.25 2.75
C MET A 105 1.56 -4.99 3.45
N VAL A 106 0.42 -5.19 2.77
CA VAL A 106 -0.76 -5.84 3.32
C VAL A 106 -1.27 -6.91 2.37
N PHE A 107 -1.41 -8.13 2.84
CA PHE A 107 -2.05 -9.23 2.13
C PHE A 107 -3.51 -9.34 2.58
N LEU A 108 -4.46 -9.14 1.65
CA LEU A 108 -5.92 -9.27 1.89
C LEU A 108 -6.48 -10.60 1.38
N THR A 109 -5.60 -11.44 0.84
CA THR A 109 -5.80 -12.82 0.39
C THR A 109 -4.66 -13.66 0.95
N GLU A 110 -4.82 -14.98 0.98
CA GLU A 110 -3.80 -15.90 1.48
C GLU A 110 -2.44 -15.59 0.83
N ARG A 111 -1.43 -15.29 1.68
CA ARG A 111 -0.05 -15.07 1.24
C ARG A 111 0.59 -16.43 0.94
N LYS A 112 1.16 -16.58 -0.24
CA LYS A 112 1.99 -17.74 -0.61
C LYS A 112 3.47 -17.42 -0.48
N ALA A 113 4.28 -18.46 -0.28
CA ALA A 113 5.74 -18.34 -0.25
C ALA A 113 6.33 -17.79 -1.56
N SER A 114 5.62 -17.94 -2.69
CA SER A 114 6.01 -17.40 -3.99
C SER A 114 5.68 -15.93 -4.19
N ASP A 115 4.90 -15.33 -3.28
CA ASP A 115 4.51 -13.93 -3.41
C ASP A 115 5.71 -13.01 -3.25
N TRP A 116 5.75 -12.01 -4.12
CA TRP A 116 6.88 -11.11 -4.23
C TRP A 116 6.89 -10.14 -3.05
N ILE A 117 8.05 -10.02 -2.41
CA ILE A 117 8.32 -9.09 -1.33
C ILE A 117 9.66 -8.43 -1.61
N PRO A 118 9.77 -7.10 -1.49
CA PRO A 118 11.03 -6.43 -1.73
C PRO A 118 12.04 -6.81 -0.65
N ASN A 119 13.28 -7.07 -1.08
CA ASN A 119 14.37 -7.41 -0.19
C ASN A 119 14.63 -6.29 0.82
N GLY A 120 14.75 -6.65 2.10
CA GLY A 120 15.05 -5.70 3.18
C GLY A 120 13.85 -4.98 3.76
N LEU A 121 12.62 -5.31 3.35
CA LEU A 121 11.42 -4.91 4.08
C LEU A 121 11.38 -5.58 5.45
N ASP A 122 11.13 -4.79 6.50
CA ASP A 122 10.95 -5.31 7.86
C ASP A 122 9.65 -6.13 7.93
N GLU A 123 9.74 -7.39 8.40
CA GLU A 123 8.58 -8.28 8.58
C GLU A 123 7.48 -7.64 9.45
N LYS A 124 7.83 -6.72 10.37
CA LYS A 124 6.84 -5.97 11.17
C LYS A 124 5.99 -5.00 10.36
N ARG A 125 6.36 -4.73 9.11
CA ARG A 125 5.63 -3.89 8.15
C ARG A 125 4.85 -4.72 7.11
N ILE A 126 4.83 -6.05 7.27
CA ILE A 126 4.10 -6.98 6.42
C ILE A 126 2.92 -7.52 7.23
N PHE A 127 1.72 -7.27 6.76
CA PHE A 127 0.49 -7.66 7.46
C PHE A 127 -0.26 -8.69 6.63
N ASP A 128 -0.51 -9.86 7.21
CA ASP A 128 -1.41 -10.85 6.61
C ASP A 128 -2.79 -10.74 7.25
N LEU A 129 -3.76 -10.26 6.47
CA LEU A 129 -5.12 -9.95 6.89
C LEU A 129 -6.17 -10.79 6.15
N HIS A 130 -5.78 -11.90 5.50
CA HIS A 130 -6.69 -12.66 4.64
C HIS A 130 -7.93 -13.23 5.35
N ASN A 131 -7.80 -13.59 6.63
CA ASN A 131 -8.89 -14.08 7.49
C ASN A 131 -9.43 -12.99 8.43
N GLU A 132 -8.91 -11.78 8.34
CA GLU A 132 -9.25 -10.70 9.25
C GLU A 132 -10.50 -9.96 8.76
N LYS A 133 -11.47 -9.77 9.66
CA LYS A 133 -12.58 -8.86 9.39
C LYS A 133 -12.11 -7.43 9.55
N ILE A 134 -12.45 -6.56 8.59
CA ILE A 134 -12.12 -5.14 8.64
C ILE A 134 -13.14 -4.39 9.51
N TYR A 135 -12.87 -4.26 10.82
CA TYR A 135 -13.73 -3.54 11.77
C TYR A 135 -12.94 -2.90 12.92
N ARG A 136 -13.54 -1.89 13.58
CA ARG A 136 -12.92 -1.21 14.73
C ARG A 136 -12.85 -2.17 15.91
N GLY A 137 -11.64 -2.39 16.44
CA GLY A 137 -11.38 -3.32 17.55
C GLY A 137 -10.56 -4.54 17.14
N ASN A 138 -10.37 -4.77 15.84
CA ASN A 138 -9.43 -5.78 15.36
C ASN A 138 -7.98 -5.41 15.75
N PRO A 139 -7.26 -6.26 16.51
CA PRO A 139 -5.88 -5.98 16.91
C PRO A 139 -4.91 -5.86 15.72
N ALA A 140 -5.07 -6.67 14.67
CA ALA A 140 -4.21 -6.65 13.50
C ALA A 140 -4.34 -5.32 12.74
N LEU A 141 -5.56 -4.81 12.60
CA LEU A 141 -5.81 -3.50 12.00
C LEU A 141 -5.33 -2.34 12.87
N THR A 142 -5.42 -2.49 14.20
CA THR A 142 -4.88 -1.50 15.14
C THR A 142 -3.37 -1.44 15.02
N HIS A 143 -2.70 -2.58 14.86
CA HIS A 143 -1.26 -2.63 14.63
C HIS A 143 -0.86 -2.09 13.25
N LEU A 144 -1.65 -2.33 12.21
CA LEU A 144 -1.47 -1.71 10.89
C LEU A 144 -1.58 -0.19 10.98
N GLU A 145 -2.63 0.32 11.63
CA GLU A 145 -2.85 1.76 11.85
C GLU A 145 -1.64 2.38 12.58
N TYR A 146 -1.23 1.78 13.70
CA TYR A 146 -0.07 2.19 14.48
C TYR A 146 1.19 2.26 13.60
N THR A 147 1.43 1.22 12.80
CA THR A 147 2.61 1.14 11.94
C THR A 147 2.60 2.20 10.84
N MET A 148 1.45 2.42 10.19
CA MET A 148 1.30 3.47 9.20
C MET A 148 1.51 4.86 9.80
N ARG A 149 0.94 5.14 10.97
CA ARG A 149 1.15 6.41 11.71
C ARG A 149 2.62 6.67 12.01
N ARG A 150 3.36 5.64 12.45
CA ARG A 150 4.81 5.71 12.66
C ARG A 150 5.58 6.03 11.36
N VAL A 151 5.21 5.39 10.25
CA VAL A 151 5.79 5.68 8.92
C VAL A 151 5.51 7.11 8.49
N LEU A 152 4.31 7.62 8.77
CA LEU A 152 3.90 8.99 8.48
C LEU A 152 4.60 10.04 9.36
N GLY A 153 5.36 9.62 10.37
CA GLY A 153 6.16 10.49 11.24
C GLY A 153 5.50 10.82 12.59
N GLU A 154 4.46 10.10 13.00
CA GLU A 154 3.86 10.27 14.32
C GLU A 154 4.80 9.75 15.42
N THR A 155 5.32 10.66 16.25
CA THR A 155 6.33 10.37 17.27
C THR A 155 5.75 10.11 18.66
N LYS A 156 4.52 10.57 18.92
CA LYS A 156 3.76 10.29 20.14
C LYS A 156 2.48 9.57 19.78
N LEU A 157 2.35 8.34 20.26
CA LEU A 157 1.07 7.64 20.30
C LEU A 157 0.74 7.58 21.78
N ASP A 158 -0.04 8.56 22.24
CA ASP A 158 -0.55 8.57 23.60
C ASP A 158 -1.56 7.40 23.69
N TRP A 159 -1.20 6.39 24.48
CA TRP A 159 -1.99 5.19 24.75
C TRP A 159 -2.76 5.34 26.04
#